data_AF-A0A8J9SST2-F1
#
_entry.id   AF-A0A8J9SST2-F1
#
_cell.length_a   1.000
_cell.length_b   1.000
_cell.length_c   1.000
_cell.angle_alpha   90.00
_cell.angle_beta   90.00
_cell.angle_gamma   90.00
#
_symmetry.space_group_name_H-M   'P 1'
#
loop_
_entity.id
_entity.type
_entity.pdbx_description
1 polymer ?
#
loop_
_entity_poly.entity_id
_entity_poly.type
_entity_poly.pdbx_seq_one_letter_code
_entity_poly.pdbx_strand_id
1 'polypeptide(L)'
;MSDHGCPGKAVSVSEYLRRIPKVELHAHLNGCIRHETLMDLAHERGATLSNRHFSAEPLHENLASPPNNGEHHSMYNIMPRSLQNCFDMFAEIPACVNDLSALRRITQEALEDFAAHHVAYLELRSTPKRLLRSHQDDQSQKVDKQVYIETVLEGIRDFQSKEKERFSHDPVLSSSRLPIVCNFIVAIDRSQSLEEATDTVHIAIDMFQRQQSRPSNLSPSIVGIDLGGNPTKNDFRTFQTLFQKARQAGLKVTIHCGEIP
;
A
#
# COMPACT_ATOMS: atom_id res chain seq x y z
N MET A 1 42.46 -38.80 2.02
CA MET A 1 42.48 -37.45 2.59
C MET A 1 41.08 -36.89 2.40
N SER A 2 40.30 -37.04 3.46
CA SER A 2 38.88 -36.70 3.52
C SER A 2 38.77 -35.20 3.77
N ASP A 3 38.23 -34.46 2.81
CA ASP A 3 37.86 -33.05 3.00
C ASP A 3 36.51 -33.01 3.73
N HIS A 4 36.56 -33.10 5.05
CA HIS A 4 35.41 -32.99 5.94
C HIS A 4 35.19 -31.53 6.33
N GLY A 5 34.10 -30.95 5.84
CA GLY A 5 33.34 -29.93 6.55
C GLY A 5 33.97 -28.54 6.55
N CYS A 6 33.72 -27.76 5.50
CA CYS A 6 33.81 -26.31 5.61
C CYS A 6 32.59 -25.83 6.43
N PRO A 7 32.76 -25.23 7.63
CA PRO A 7 31.64 -24.73 8.42
C PRO A 7 30.94 -23.63 7.63
N GLY A 8 29.62 -23.79 7.44
CA GLY A 8 28.81 -22.86 6.65
C GLY A 8 29.08 -21.42 7.06
N LYS A 9 29.47 -20.58 6.09
CA LYS A 9 29.72 -19.14 6.32
C LYS A 9 28.57 -18.56 7.13
N ALA A 10 28.89 -17.90 8.24
CA ALA A 10 27.92 -17.17 9.03
C ALA A 10 27.22 -16.14 8.13
N VAL A 11 25.92 -16.30 7.94
CA VAL A 11 25.08 -15.36 7.19
C VAL A 11 24.89 -14.12 8.06
N SER A 12 25.07 -12.93 7.49
CA SER A 12 24.80 -11.70 8.24
C SER A 12 23.33 -11.61 8.65
N VAL A 13 23.03 -10.99 9.80
CA VAL A 13 21.63 -10.75 10.23
C VAL A 13 20.83 -10.06 9.14
N SER A 14 21.44 -9.10 8.43
CA SER A 14 20.82 -8.38 7.33
C SER A 14 20.42 -9.30 6.17
N GLU A 15 21.28 -10.24 5.79
CA GLU A 15 21.01 -11.22 4.74
C GLU A 15 19.96 -12.25 5.17
N TYR A 16 19.99 -12.67 6.44
CA TYR A 16 18.96 -13.53 7.01
C TYR A 16 17.58 -12.85 6.96
N LEU A 17 17.46 -11.60 7.43
CA LEU A 17 16.21 -10.83 7.44
C LEU A 17 15.64 -10.59 6.03
N ARG A 18 16.51 -10.39 5.03
CA ARG A 18 16.08 -10.28 3.63
C ARG A 18 15.44 -11.59 3.14
N ARG A 19 16.01 -12.74 3.50
CA ARG A 19 15.61 -14.06 2.97
C ARG A 19 14.36 -14.65 3.59
N ILE A 20 14.08 -14.37 4.87
CA ILE A 20 12.93 -15.01 5.54
C ILE A 20 11.61 -14.66 4.85
N PRO A 21 10.67 -15.62 4.73
CA PRO A 21 9.31 -15.31 4.30
C PRO A 21 8.64 -14.39 5.32
N LYS A 22 7.94 -13.36 4.85
CA LYS A 22 7.32 -12.34 5.69
C LYS A 22 5.84 -12.21 5.42
N VAL A 23 5.14 -11.68 6.42
CA VAL A 23 3.72 -11.34 6.36
C VAL A 23 3.61 -9.85 6.65
N GLU A 24 3.00 -9.09 5.76
CA GLU A 24 2.73 -7.66 5.95
C GLU A 24 1.21 -7.47 6.09
N LEU A 25 0.80 -6.98 7.25
CA LEU A 25 -0.62 -6.81 7.59
C LEU A 25 -1.05 -5.36 7.62
N HIS A 26 -0.13 -4.40 7.50
CA HIS A 26 -0.41 -2.97 7.63
C HIS A 26 0.40 -2.15 6.62
N ALA A 27 0.00 -2.22 5.35
CA ALA A 27 0.59 -1.43 4.28
C ALA A 27 -0.44 -0.55 3.58
N HIS A 28 -0.38 0.77 3.81
CA HIS A 28 -1.21 1.73 3.09
C HIS A 28 -0.65 1.97 1.69
N LEU A 29 -1.43 1.69 0.65
CA LEU A 29 -0.97 1.78 -0.76
C LEU A 29 -0.34 3.14 -1.10
N ASN A 30 -0.96 4.25 -0.67
CA ASN A 30 -0.42 5.59 -0.92
C ASN A 30 0.90 5.86 -0.17
N GLY A 31 1.22 5.08 0.86
CA GLY A 31 2.51 5.11 1.57
C GLY A 31 3.56 4.16 1.00
N CYS A 32 3.22 3.38 -0.04
CA CYS A 32 4.09 2.43 -0.71
C CYS A 32 4.51 2.90 -2.11
N ILE A 33 4.26 4.16 -2.47
CA ILE A 33 4.60 4.71 -3.78
C ILE A 33 6.11 4.92 -3.83
N ARG A 34 6.77 4.47 -4.91
CA ARG A 34 8.19 4.75 -5.17
C ARG A 34 8.40 6.26 -5.35
N HIS A 35 9.53 6.79 -4.89
CA HIS A 35 9.82 8.23 -4.96
C HIS A 35 9.81 8.71 -6.41
N GLU A 36 10.48 7.96 -7.28
CA GLU A 36 10.59 8.23 -8.71
C GLU A 36 9.20 8.23 -9.37
N THR A 37 8.35 7.26 -9.03
CA THR A 37 6.97 7.19 -9.53
C THR A 37 6.15 8.39 -9.10
N LEU A 38 6.26 8.84 -7.85
CA LEU A 38 5.53 10.00 -7.40
C LEU A 38 5.98 11.27 -8.16
N MET A 39 7.28 11.43 -8.38
CA MET A 39 7.85 12.54 -9.15
C MET A 39 7.41 12.51 -10.62
N ASP A 40 7.44 11.35 -11.27
CA ASP A 40 6.96 11.15 -12.64
C ASP A 40 5.48 11.54 -12.76
N LEU A 41 4.65 10.99 -11.86
CA LEU A 41 3.20 11.25 -11.87
C LEU A 41 2.89 12.72 -11.62
N ALA A 42 3.67 13.39 -10.75
CA ALA A 42 3.56 14.81 -10.50
C ALA A 42 3.87 15.63 -11.77
N HIS A 43 4.97 15.30 -12.46
CA HIS A 43 5.37 15.96 -13.70
C HIS A 43 4.30 15.80 -14.79
N GLU A 44 3.82 14.58 -15.02
CA GLU A 44 2.78 14.27 -16.02
C GLU A 44 1.48 15.06 -15.78
N ARG A 45 1.14 15.33 -14.52
CA ARG A 45 -0.10 16.02 -14.11
C ARG A 45 0.07 17.50 -13.84
N GLY A 46 1.29 18.03 -14.01
CA GLY A 46 1.61 19.42 -13.66
C GLY A 46 1.39 19.74 -12.18
N ALA A 47 1.50 18.74 -11.29
CA ALA A 47 1.34 18.92 -9.85
C ALA A 47 2.67 19.36 -9.23
N THR A 48 2.62 20.44 -8.43
CA THR A 48 3.79 20.90 -7.67
C THR A 48 3.81 20.21 -6.31
N LEU A 49 4.80 19.35 -6.10
CA LEU A 49 5.10 18.78 -4.79
C LEU A 49 5.98 19.73 -3.97
N SER A 50 5.79 19.72 -2.66
CA SER A 50 6.55 20.56 -1.75
C SER A 50 7.97 20.04 -1.55
N ASN A 51 8.96 20.91 -1.79
CA ASN A 51 10.37 20.64 -1.56
C ASN A 51 10.69 20.25 -0.10
N ARG A 52 9.78 20.55 0.84
CA ARG A 52 9.89 20.16 2.26
C ARG A 52 9.84 18.64 2.47
N HIS A 53 9.24 17.91 1.53
CA HIS A 53 8.99 16.47 1.64
C HIS A 53 9.51 15.70 0.42
N PHE A 54 9.58 16.32 -0.76
CA PHE A 54 9.95 15.69 -2.02
C PHE A 54 11.04 16.52 -2.70
N SER A 55 12.27 16.02 -2.72
CA SER A 55 13.42 16.67 -3.40
C SER A 55 13.74 15.93 -4.71
N ALA A 56 14.09 16.68 -5.77
CA ALA A 56 14.32 16.17 -7.12
C ALA A 56 15.75 15.67 -7.40
N GLU A 57 16.72 15.96 -6.52
CA GLU A 57 18.12 15.54 -6.66
C GLU A 57 18.31 14.14 -6.07
N PRO A 58 18.87 13.16 -6.82
CA PRO A 58 19.34 11.92 -6.22
C PRO A 58 20.51 12.25 -5.29
N LEU A 59 20.39 11.91 -4.00
CA LEU A 59 21.48 12.03 -3.03
C LEU A 59 22.63 11.09 -3.45
N HIS A 60 23.54 11.56 -4.30
CA HIS A 60 24.82 10.89 -4.51
C HIS A 60 25.60 10.93 -3.19
N GLU A 61 25.72 9.78 -2.53
CA GLU A 61 26.65 9.55 -1.42
C GLU A 61 28.09 9.80 -1.90
N ASN A 62 28.60 11.01 -1.70
CA ASN A 62 30.04 11.20 -1.61
C ASN A 62 30.50 10.70 -0.23
N LEU A 63 30.97 9.45 -0.18
CA LEU A 63 31.55 8.76 0.98
C LEU A 63 32.87 9.38 1.51
N ALA A 64 33.05 10.69 1.46
CA ALA A 64 34.33 11.34 1.80
C ALA A 64 34.20 12.65 2.58
N SER A 65 33.19 12.81 3.44
CA SER A 65 33.14 13.98 4.34
C SER A 65 32.65 13.62 5.75
N PRO A 66 33.29 14.16 6.81
CA PRO A 66 32.96 13.85 8.20
C PRO A 66 31.61 14.47 8.61
N PRO A 67 30.99 13.99 9.71
CA PRO A 67 29.58 14.22 9.97
C PRO A 67 29.37 15.69 10.33
N ASN A 68 28.69 16.42 9.46
CA ASN A 68 28.20 17.75 9.77
C ASN A 68 26.69 17.74 9.57
N ASN A 69 26.00 18.21 10.61
CA ASN A 69 24.56 18.24 10.83
C ASN A 69 23.77 18.82 9.64
N GLY A 70 23.47 17.98 8.64
CA GLY A 70 22.67 18.32 7.46
C GLY A 70 21.62 17.23 7.23
N GLU A 71 20.36 17.63 7.28
CA GLU A 71 19.19 16.77 7.30
C GLU A 71 19.04 15.98 5.99
N HIS A 72 19.03 14.66 6.10
CA HIS A 72 18.86 13.74 4.98
C HIS A 72 17.37 13.42 4.79
N HIS A 73 16.75 13.93 3.72
CA HIS A 73 15.36 13.61 3.37
C HIS A 73 15.29 12.45 2.38
N SER A 74 15.48 11.23 2.88
CA SER A 74 15.00 10.03 2.18
C SER A 74 13.48 9.89 2.36
N MET A 75 12.77 9.29 1.40
CA MET A 75 11.37 8.88 1.56
C MET A 75 11.22 7.76 2.63
N TYR A 76 12.28 6.98 2.88
CA TYR A 76 12.39 6.13 4.07
C TYR A 76 12.38 7.01 5.33
N ASN A 77 11.72 6.57 6.39
CA ASN A 77 11.59 7.32 7.65
C ASN A 77 12.93 7.31 8.43
N ILE A 78 13.98 7.92 7.87
CA ILE A 78 15.33 7.97 8.45
C ILE A 78 15.43 9.08 9.51
N MET A 79 14.51 10.04 9.51
CA MET A 79 14.39 11.10 10.52
C MET A 79 13.08 10.91 11.32
N PRO A 80 13.03 11.31 12.61
CA PRO A 80 11.77 11.33 13.36
C PRO A 80 10.78 12.30 12.70
N ARG A 81 9.89 11.79 11.85
CA ARG A 81 8.78 12.56 11.30
C ARG A 81 7.68 12.67 12.35
N SER A 82 7.24 13.90 12.61
CA SER A 82 6.02 14.11 13.37
C SER A 82 4.83 13.52 12.60
N LEU A 83 3.80 13.10 13.34
CA LEU A 83 2.58 12.61 12.74
C LEU A 83 1.92 13.65 11.82
N GLN A 84 2.05 14.93 12.17
CA GLN A 84 1.58 16.04 11.33
C GLN A 84 2.32 16.09 9.99
N ASN A 85 3.65 15.94 9.98
CA ASN A 85 4.44 15.92 8.74
C ASN A 85 4.04 14.76 7.83
N CYS A 86 3.66 13.60 8.39
CA CYS A 86 3.13 12.50 7.60
C CYS A 86 1.81 12.88 6.90
N PHE A 87 0.86 13.49 7.62
CA PHE A 87 -0.41 13.91 7.02
C PHE A 87 -0.24 15.01 5.97
N ASP A 88 0.68 15.95 6.21
CA ASP A 88 1.04 16.99 5.26
C ASP A 88 1.57 16.41 3.94
N MET A 89 2.43 15.39 4.01
CA MET A 89 2.90 14.64 2.84
C MET A 89 1.75 13.90 2.14
N PHE A 90 0.92 13.17 2.89
CA PHE A 90 -0.21 12.42 2.34
C PHE A 90 -1.26 13.32 1.68
N ALA A 91 -1.35 14.60 2.07
CA ALA A 91 -2.24 15.58 1.47
C ALA A 91 -1.82 16.00 0.05
N GLU A 92 -0.56 15.79 -0.33
CA GLU A 92 -0.02 16.14 -1.65
C GLU A 92 -0.21 15.01 -2.68
N ILE A 93 -0.19 13.75 -2.23
CA ILE A 93 -0.34 12.56 -3.08
C ILE A 93 -1.60 12.55 -3.96
N PRO A 94 -2.80 13.00 -3.50
CA PRO A 94 -4.00 13.04 -4.33
C PRO A 94 -3.86 13.89 -5.60
N ALA A 95 -2.94 14.85 -5.66
CA ALA A 95 -2.68 15.63 -6.86
C ALA A 95 -1.92 14.81 -7.92
N CYS A 96 -1.10 13.85 -7.48
CA CYS A 96 -0.29 12.97 -8.35
C CYS A 96 -1.01 11.67 -8.71
N VAL A 97 -1.77 11.10 -7.76
CA VAL A 97 -2.52 9.84 -7.95
C VAL A 97 -4.00 10.18 -8.06
N ASN A 98 -4.38 10.80 -9.18
CA ASN A 98 -5.72 11.35 -9.40
C ASN A 98 -6.56 10.60 -10.44
N ASP A 99 -6.02 9.54 -11.07
CA ASP A 99 -6.70 8.75 -12.10
C ASP A 99 -6.43 7.24 -11.97
N LEU A 100 -7.19 6.44 -12.73
CA LEU A 100 -7.11 4.97 -12.66
C LEU A 100 -5.78 4.40 -13.17
N SER A 101 -5.09 5.06 -14.10
CA SER A 101 -3.79 4.58 -14.61
C SER A 101 -2.70 4.71 -13.54
N ALA A 102 -2.67 5.85 -12.83
CA ALA A 102 -1.78 6.06 -11.70
C ALA A 102 -2.04 5.02 -10.60
N LEU A 103 -3.32 4.78 -10.27
CA LEU A 103 -3.72 3.80 -9.27
C LEU A 103 -3.25 2.38 -9.60
N ARG A 104 -3.38 1.97 -10.88
CA ARG A 104 -2.87 0.67 -11.34
C ARG A 104 -1.36 0.59 -11.23
N ARG A 105 -0.64 1.62 -11.67
CA ARG A 105 0.84 1.69 -11.59
C ARG A 105 1.31 1.48 -10.16
N ILE A 106 0.86 2.31 -9.21
CA ILE A 106 1.33 2.21 -7.82
C ILE A 106 0.93 0.89 -7.15
N THR A 107 -0.19 0.28 -7.56
CA THR A 107 -0.60 -1.04 -7.06
C THR A 107 0.35 -2.13 -7.54
N GLN A 108 0.75 -2.12 -8.82
CA GLN A 108 1.72 -3.08 -9.34
C GLN A 108 3.08 -2.91 -8.66
N GLU A 109 3.58 -1.68 -8.57
CA GLU A 109 4.89 -1.39 -8.00
C GLU A 109 4.99 -1.80 -6.53
N ALA A 110 3.94 -1.52 -5.73
CA ALA A 110 3.90 -1.97 -4.33
C ALA A 110 3.98 -3.51 -4.21
N LEU A 111 3.27 -4.24 -5.07
CA LEU A 111 3.30 -5.72 -5.08
C LEU A 111 4.67 -6.26 -5.51
N GLU A 112 5.31 -5.64 -6.50
CA GLU A 112 6.66 -5.95 -6.93
C GLU A 112 7.66 -5.79 -5.77
N ASP A 113 7.58 -4.67 -5.05
CA ASP A 113 8.50 -4.33 -3.97
C ASP A 113 8.33 -5.28 -2.77
N PHE A 114 7.08 -5.58 -2.38
CA PHE A 114 6.81 -6.56 -1.33
C PHE A 114 7.27 -7.97 -1.71
N ALA A 115 7.05 -8.39 -2.95
CA ALA A 115 7.52 -9.68 -3.45
C ALA A 115 9.06 -9.76 -3.47
N ALA A 116 9.74 -8.69 -3.89
CA ALA A 116 11.19 -8.57 -3.87
C ALA A 116 11.77 -8.64 -2.44
N HIS A 117 10.99 -8.20 -1.45
CA HIS A 117 11.30 -8.34 -0.04
C HIS A 117 10.85 -9.67 0.57
N HIS A 118 10.47 -10.68 -0.22
CA HIS A 118 10.05 -12.01 0.26
C HIS A 118 8.81 -11.96 1.17
N VAL A 119 7.91 -10.99 0.97
CA VAL A 119 6.57 -11.06 1.56
C VAL A 119 5.77 -12.14 0.85
N ALA A 120 5.31 -13.12 1.61
CA ALA A 120 4.50 -14.23 1.13
C ALA A 120 3.00 -13.95 1.28
N TYR A 121 2.61 -13.09 2.23
CA TYR A 121 1.23 -12.66 2.41
C TYR A 121 1.15 -11.17 2.72
N LEU A 122 0.28 -10.46 1.99
CA LEU A 122 0.07 -9.03 2.11
C LEU A 122 -1.42 -8.71 2.29
N GLU A 123 -1.75 -7.91 3.30
CA GLU A 123 -3.02 -7.19 3.38
C GLU A 123 -2.78 -5.72 3.03
N LEU A 124 -2.91 -5.43 1.73
CA LEU A 124 -2.79 -4.08 1.22
C LEU A 124 -4.07 -3.31 1.57
N ARG A 125 -3.92 -2.11 2.12
CA ARG A 125 -5.05 -1.25 2.49
C ARG A 125 -5.01 0.08 1.75
N SER A 126 -6.16 0.60 1.40
CA SER A 126 -6.26 1.95 0.83
C SER A 126 -7.63 2.55 1.06
N THR A 127 -7.67 3.88 1.22
CA THR A 127 -8.90 4.66 1.31
C THR A 127 -9.42 4.93 -0.10
N PRO A 128 -10.58 4.39 -0.50
CA PRO A 128 -11.13 4.61 -1.83
C PRO A 128 -11.45 6.09 -2.07
N LYS A 129 -11.08 6.58 -3.26
CA LYS A 129 -11.28 7.97 -3.68
C LYS A 129 -12.08 8.02 -4.98
N ARG A 130 -12.77 9.13 -5.20
CA ARG A 130 -13.34 9.48 -6.51
C ARG A 130 -12.22 10.01 -7.39
N LEU A 131 -11.81 9.23 -8.39
CA LEU A 131 -10.68 9.52 -9.29
C LEU A 131 -11.18 9.81 -10.71
N LEU A 132 -10.34 10.40 -11.55
CA LEU A 132 -10.60 10.49 -12.99
C LEU A 132 -10.43 9.12 -13.68
N ARG A 133 -11.04 8.92 -14.85
CA ARG A 133 -10.74 7.73 -15.66
C ARG A 133 -9.36 7.87 -16.30
N SER A 134 -9.09 9.03 -16.89
CA SER A 134 -7.81 9.46 -17.43
C SER A 134 -7.41 10.81 -16.82
N HIS A 135 -6.11 11.07 -16.67
CA HIS A 135 -5.61 12.36 -16.19
C HIS A 135 -5.96 13.54 -17.13
N GLN A 136 -6.39 13.25 -18.36
CA GLN A 136 -6.82 14.24 -19.36
C GLN A 136 -8.32 14.57 -19.29
N ASP A 137 -9.09 13.81 -18.51
CA ASP A 137 -10.54 14.00 -18.42
C ASP A 137 -10.91 15.23 -17.56
N ASP A 138 -12.13 15.72 -17.74
CA ASP A 138 -12.68 16.78 -16.90
C ASP A 138 -12.81 16.31 -15.44
N GLN A 139 -12.45 17.18 -14.49
CA GLN A 139 -12.63 16.99 -13.06
C GLN A 139 -14.07 16.68 -12.63
N SER A 140 -15.05 17.05 -13.46
CA SER A 140 -16.46 16.69 -13.28
C SER A 140 -16.76 15.20 -13.54
N GLN A 141 -15.88 14.47 -14.23
CA GLN A 141 -16.06 13.09 -14.67
C GLN A 141 -15.34 12.07 -13.78
N LYS A 142 -15.44 12.24 -12.45
CA LYS A 142 -14.85 11.29 -11.50
C LYS A 142 -15.65 10.00 -11.43
N VAL A 143 -14.95 8.87 -11.37
CA VAL A 143 -15.54 7.55 -11.11
C VAL A 143 -15.87 7.38 -9.63
N ASP A 144 -16.82 6.49 -9.35
CA ASP A 144 -17.20 6.13 -7.99
C ASP A 144 -16.10 5.33 -7.28
N LYS A 145 -16.15 5.33 -5.94
CA LYS A 145 -15.24 4.56 -5.08
C LYS A 145 -15.25 3.06 -5.37
N GLN A 146 -16.36 2.51 -5.86
CA GLN A 146 -16.39 1.10 -6.28
C GLN A 146 -15.39 0.82 -7.41
N VAL A 147 -15.30 1.71 -8.41
CA VAL A 147 -14.37 1.56 -9.54
C VAL A 147 -12.92 1.64 -9.05
N TYR A 148 -12.64 2.48 -8.04
CA TYR A 148 -11.33 2.51 -7.37
C TYR A 148 -10.97 1.13 -6.81
N ILE A 149 -11.87 0.53 -6.01
CA ILE A 149 -11.61 -0.77 -5.37
C ILE A 149 -11.46 -1.87 -6.43
N GLU A 150 -12.32 -1.88 -7.46
CA GLU A 150 -12.24 -2.81 -8.59
C GLU A 150 -10.88 -2.71 -9.29
N THR A 151 -10.39 -1.49 -9.53
CA THR A 151 -9.09 -1.24 -10.16
C THR A 151 -7.92 -1.80 -9.34
N VAL A 152 -7.96 -1.67 -8.02
CA VAL A 152 -6.93 -2.25 -7.14
C VAL A 152 -7.01 -3.78 -7.15
N LEU A 153 -8.21 -4.35 -7.03
CA LEU A 153 -8.42 -5.80 -7.05
C LEU A 153 -8.02 -6.44 -8.38
N GLU A 154 -8.27 -5.75 -9.50
CA GLU A 154 -7.75 -6.12 -10.83
C GLU A 154 -6.24 -6.14 -10.84
N GLY A 155 -5.59 -5.06 -10.37
CA GLY A 155 -4.14 -5.00 -10.28
C GLY A 155 -3.55 -6.16 -9.45
N ILE A 156 -4.13 -6.45 -8.29
CA ILE A 156 -3.70 -7.59 -7.47
C ILE A 156 -3.88 -8.92 -8.23
N ARG A 157 -5.02 -9.11 -8.90
CA ARG A 157 -5.32 -10.35 -9.64
C ARG A 157 -4.32 -10.56 -10.77
N ASP A 158 -4.05 -9.52 -11.55
CA ASP A 158 -3.14 -9.55 -12.68
C ASP A 158 -1.71 -9.86 -12.21
N PHE A 159 -1.27 -9.24 -11.12
CA PHE A 159 0.05 -9.49 -10.54
C PHE A 159 0.18 -10.94 -10.09
N GLN A 160 -0.73 -11.44 -9.24
CA GLN A 160 -0.67 -12.82 -8.73
C GLN A 160 -0.76 -13.86 -9.85
N SER A 161 -1.52 -13.58 -10.91
CA SER A 161 -1.63 -14.48 -12.07
C SER A 161 -0.29 -14.58 -12.82
N LYS A 162 0.33 -13.43 -13.12
CA LYS A 162 1.68 -13.38 -13.71
C LYS A 162 2.72 -14.02 -12.79
N GLU A 163 2.58 -13.84 -11.49
CA GLU A 163 3.51 -14.38 -10.52
C GLU A 163 3.44 -15.91 -10.46
N LYS A 164 2.24 -16.48 -10.45
CA LYS A 164 2.03 -17.93 -10.55
C LYS A 164 2.65 -18.50 -11.83
N GLU A 165 2.49 -17.81 -12.96
CA GLU A 165 3.11 -18.20 -14.23
C GLU A 165 4.64 -18.18 -14.13
N ARG A 166 5.23 -17.09 -13.60
CA ARG A 166 6.69 -16.97 -13.39
C ARG A 166 7.24 -18.09 -12.52
N PHE A 167 6.58 -18.42 -11.41
CA PHE A 167 6.99 -19.52 -10.52
C PHE A 167 6.92 -20.89 -11.19
N SER A 168 6.00 -21.08 -12.13
CA SER A 168 5.88 -22.34 -12.87
C SER A 168 7.03 -22.54 -13.88
N HIS A 169 7.70 -21.46 -14.29
CA HIS A 169 8.75 -21.49 -15.33
C HIS A 169 10.16 -21.17 -14.82
N ASP A 170 10.32 -20.62 -13.61
CA ASP A 170 11.60 -20.23 -13.02
C ASP A 170 11.90 -21.03 -11.73
N PRO A 171 12.65 -22.15 -11.83
CA PRO A 171 13.04 -22.95 -10.66
C PRO A 171 13.91 -22.20 -9.65
N VAL A 172 14.70 -21.21 -10.12
CA VAL A 172 15.56 -20.41 -9.24
C VAL A 172 14.68 -19.54 -8.36
N LEU A 173 13.72 -18.83 -8.95
CA LEU A 173 12.74 -18.02 -8.22
C LEU A 173 11.95 -18.88 -7.21
N SER A 174 11.41 -20.01 -7.66
CA SER A 174 10.59 -20.92 -6.84
C SER A 174 11.35 -21.55 -5.67
N SER A 175 12.68 -21.69 -5.77
CA SER A 175 13.53 -22.13 -4.66
C SER A 175 13.97 -20.99 -3.75
N SER A 176 13.88 -19.74 -4.20
CA SER A 176 14.41 -18.56 -3.51
C SER A 176 13.43 -17.91 -2.53
N ARG A 177 12.12 -17.90 -2.85
CA ARG A 177 11.06 -17.30 -2.03
C ARG A 177 9.71 -17.94 -2.33
N LEU A 178 8.71 -17.65 -1.50
CA LEU A 178 7.32 -18.05 -1.75
C LEU A 178 6.62 -17.07 -2.71
N PRO A 179 5.60 -17.53 -3.47
CA PRO A 179 4.74 -16.63 -4.21
C PRO A 179 3.96 -15.73 -3.25
N ILE A 180 3.71 -14.48 -3.66
CA ILE A 180 2.97 -13.53 -2.83
C ILE A 180 1.46 -13.72 -3.02
N VAL A 181 0.75 -13.82 -1.89
CA VAL A 181 -0.71 -13.74 -1.85
C VAL A 181 -1.09 -12.39 -1.27
N CYS A 182 -1.85 -11.59 -2.00
CA CYS A 182 -2.32 -10.29 -1.58
C CYS A 182 -3.86 -10.24 -1.50
N ASN A 183 -4.36 -9.77 -0.36
CA ASN A 183 -5.76 -9.44 -0.14
C ASN A 183 -5.90 -7.94 0.13
N PHE A 184 -7.13 -7.45 0.03
CA PHE A 184 -7.42 -6.02 0.17
C PHE A 184 -8.23 -5.70 1.41
N ILE A 185 -7.85 -4.62 2.10
CA ILE A 185 -8.62 -4.02 3.19
C ILE A 185 -9.08 -2.63 2.74
N VAL A 186 -10.39 -2.40 2.79
CA VAL A 186 -10.96 -1.08 2.47
C VAL A 186 -10.80 -0.17 3.68
N ALA A 187 -9.97 0.87 3.56
CA ALA A 187 -9.72 1.79 4.65
C ALA A 187 -10.74 2.94 4.70
N ILE A 188 -11.13 3.31 5.91
CA ILE A 188 -11.95 4.48 6.22
C ILE A 188 -11.04 5.53 6.86
N ASP A 189 -11.04 6.73 6.30
CA ASP A 189 -10.35 7.88 6.89
C ASP A 189 -11.27 8.55 7.91
N ARG A 190 -10.90 8.49 9.19
CA ARG A 190 -11.69 9.08 10.27
C ARG A 190 -11.82 10.59 10.17
N SER A 191 -11.01 11.28 9.37
CA SER A 191 -11.15 12.72 9.13
C SER A 191 -12.31 13.07 8.21
N GLN A 192 -12.86 12.09 7.48
CA GLN A 192 -14.01 12.27 6.60
C GLN A 192 -15.34 12.26 7.39
N SER A 193 -16.42 12.67 6.70
CA SER A 193 -17.76 12.66 7.28
C SER A 193 -18.28 11.24 7.50
N LEU A 194 -19.29 11.11 8.37
CA LEU A 194 -19.99 9.85 8.57
C LEU A 194 -20.66 9.35 7.28
N GLU A 195 -21.12 10.26 6.42
CA GLU A 195 -21.71 9.93 5.12
C GLU A 195 -20.69 9.27 4.18
N GLU A 196 -19.49 9.86 4.05
CA GLU A 196 -18.40 9.31 3.24
C GLU A 196 -17.95 7.93 3.75
N ALA A 197 -17.89 7.76 5.08
CA ALA A 197 -17.60 6.47 5.70
C ALA A 197 -18.72 5.45 5.46
N THR A 198 -19.98 5.87 5.54
CA THR A 198 -21.15 5.00 5.30
C THR A 198 -21.17 4.47 3.88
N ASP A 199 -20.98 5.35 2.90
CA ASP A 199 -20.86 5.00 1.47
C ASP A 199 -19.75 3.95 1.26
N THR A 200 -18.56 4.21 1.80
CA THR A 200 -17.41 3.31 1.66
C THR A 200 -17.64 1.93 2.31
N VAL A 201 -18.25 1.89 3.50
CA VAL A 201 -18.56 0.62 4.20
C VAL A 201 -19.63 -0.18 3.45
N HIS A 202 -20.67 0.47 2.92
CA HIS A 202 -21.68 -0.21 2.12
C HIS A 202 -21.09 -0.82 0.86
N ILE A 203 -20.25 -0.07 0.12
CA ILE A 203 -19.55 -0.59 -1.06
C ILE A 203 -18.70 -1.81 -0.69
N ALA A 204 -17.94 -1.75 0.41
CA ALA A 204 -17.11 -2.86 0.86
C ALA A 204 -17.93 -4.12 1.19
N ILE A 205 -19.06 -3.96 1.89
CA ILE A 205 -19.99 -5.06 2.21
C ILE A 205 -20.56 -5.68 0.92
N ASP A 206 -21.10 -4.85 0.02
CA ASP A 206 -21.72 -5.31 -1.22
C ASP A 206 -20.72 -6.05 -2.11
N MET A 207 -19.49 -5.53 -2.22
CA MET A 207 -18.42 -6.19 -2.97
C MET A 207 -18.01 -7.51 -2.31
N PHE A 208 -17.88 -7.56 -0.99
CA PHE A 208 -17.53 -8.77 -0.26
C PHE A 208 -18.58 -9.88 -0.42
N GLN A 209 -19.87 -9.55 -0.30
CA GLN A 209 -20.95 -10.52 -0.47
C GLN A 209 -21.02 -11.07 -1.90
N ARG A 210 -20.78 -10.21 -2.92
CA ARG A 210 -20.65 -10.63 -4.33
C ARG A 210 -19.45 -11.55 -4.58
N GLN A 211 -18.39 -11.46 -3.76
CA GLN A 211 -17.23 -12.36 -3.86
C GLN A 211 -17.53 -13.75 -3.31
N GLN A 212 -18.31 -13.86 -2.23
CA GLN A 212 -18.64 -15.17 -1.62
C GLN A 212 -19.51 -16.07 -2.49
N SER A 213 -20.27 -15.50 -3.42
CA SER A 213 -21.09 -16.25 -4.37
C SER A 213 -20.31 -16.77 -5.59
N ARG A 214 -19.00 -16.49 -5.69
CA ARG A 214 -18.12 -16.98 -6.77
C ARG A 214 -17.40 -18.28 -6.35
N PRO A 215 -17.14 -19.21 -7.29
CA PRO A 215 -16.39 -20.44 -7.02
C PRO A 215 -15.03 -20.14 -6.36
N SER A 216 -14.73 -20.91 -5.32
CA SER A 216 -13.73 -20.64 -4.28
C SER A 216 -12.28 -20.88 -4.71
N ASN A 217 -11.77 -20.25 -5.77
CA ASN A 217 -10.36 -20.42 -6.15
C ASN A 217 -9.66 -19.06 -6.38
N LEU A 218 -8.79 -18.68 -5.44
CA LEU A 218 -7.63 -17.78 -5.57
C LEU A 218 -7.81 -16.35 -6.12
N SER A 219 -9.03 -15.84 -6.27
CA SER A 219 -9.21 -14.42 -6.62
C SER A 219 -8.92 -13.53 -5.40
N PRO A 220 -8.18 -12.41 -5.56
CA PRO A 220 -7.99 -11.47 -4.48
C PRO A 220 -9.34 -10.99 -3.96
N SER A 221 -9.45 -10.91 -2.65
CA SER A 221 -10.70 -10.66 -1.95
C SER A 221 -10.59 -9.46 -1.02
N ILE A 222 -11.72 -8.81 -0.78
CA ILE A 222 -11.84 -7.85 0.30
C ILE A 222 -11.98 -8.66 1.58
N VAL A 223 -11.00 -8.60 2.46
CA VAL A 223 -10.99 -9.42 3.69
C VAL A 223 -11.44 -8.64 4.92
N GLY A 224 -11.42 -7.31 4.85
CA GLY A 224 -11.82 -6.48 5.97
C GLY A 224 -11.93 -4.99 5.66
N ILE A 225 -12.24 -4.25 6.71
CA ILE A 225 -12.21 -2.80 6.73
C ILE A 225 -11.27 -2.28 7.82
N ASP A 226 -10.72 -1.09 7.59
CA ASP A 226 -9.82 -0.40 8.51
C ASP A 226 -10.37 0.97 8.92
N LEU A 227 -10.05 1.43 10.13
CA LEU A 227 -10.22 2.84 10.52
C LEU A 227 -8.85 3.48 10.78
N GLY A 228 -8.39 4.30 9.83
CA GLY A 228 -7.15 5.07 9.92
C GLY A 228 -7.42 6.57 9.87
N GLY A 229 -6.50 7.32 9.26
CA GLY A 229 -6.58 8.78 9.14
C GLY A 229 -6.07 9.54 10.36
N ASN A 230 -6.28 10.85 10.41
CA ASN A 230 -5.75 11.70 11.48
C ASN A 230 -6.38 11.37 12.84
N PRO A 231 -5.62 10.84 13.84
CA PRO A 231 -6.17 10.38 15.11
C PRO A 231 -6.72 11.51 16.00
N THR A 232 -6.46 12.78 15.66
CA THR A 232 -7.04 13.95 16.33
C THR A 232 -8.44 14.32 15.82
N LYS A 233 -8.94 13.63 14.78
CA LYS A 233 -10.23 13.89 14.14
C LYS A 233 -11.22 12.77 14.44
N ASN A 234 -12.44 13.16 14.82
CA ASN A 234 -13.56 12.29 15.15
C ASN A 234 -13.24 11.21 16.20
N ASP A 235 -14.27 10.51 16.66
CA ASP A 235 -14.13 9.42 17.63
C ASP A 235 -14.64 8.11 17.00
N PHE A 236 -14.07 6.97 17.39
CA PHE A 236 -14.54 5.66 16.90
C PHE A 236 -16.03 5.44 17.14
N ARG A 237 -16.60 5.97 18.24
CA ARG A 237 -18.04 5.92 18.55
C ARG A 237 -18.91 6.46 17.41
N THR A 238 -18.41 7.42 16.64
CA THR A 238 -19.10 7.95 15.44
C THR A 238 -19.29 6.87 14.37
N PHE A 239 -18.31 5.97 14.21
CA PHE A 239 -18.28 4.95 13.16
C PHE A 239 -18.65 3.55 13.66
N GLN A 240 -18.80 3.36 14.98
CA GLN A 240 -18.98 2.06 15.61
C GLN A 240 -20.08 1.20 14.96
N THR A 241 -21.24 1.80 14.65
CA THR A 241 -22.37 1.08 14.05
C THR A 241 -22.06 0.57 12.64
N LEU A 242 -21.25 1.32 11.86
CA LEU A 242 -20.80 0.90 10.53
C LEU A 242 -19.87 -0.32 10.63
N PHE A 243 -18.93 -0.30 11.58
CA PHE A 243 -18.00 -1.42 11.79
C PHE A 243 -18.71 -2.66 12.34
N GLN A 244 -19.76 -2.49 13.15
CA GLN A 244 -20.63 -3.59 13.57
C GLN A 244 -21.37 -4.21 12.37
N LYS A 245 -21.93 -3.39 11.47
CA LYS A 245 -22.58 -3.87 10.23
C LYS A 245 -21.60 -4.66 9.35
N ALA A 246 -20.39 -4.15 9.16
CA ALA A 246 -19.36 -4.85 8.38
C ALA A 246 -19.01 -6.23 8.97
N ARG A 247 -18.85 -6.32 10.31
CA ARG A 247 -18.63 -7.60 10.99
C ARG A 247 -19.80 -8.56 10.84
N GLN A 248 -21.04 -8.06 10.93
CA GLN A 248 -22.24 -8.87 10.73
C GLN A 248 -22.33 -9.41 9.29
N ALA A 249 -21.85 -8.65 8.31
CA ALA A 249 -21.74 -9.09 6.92
C ALA A 249 -20.59 -10.10 6.67
N GLY A 250 -19.68 -10.28 7.64
CA GLY A 250 -18.57 -11.24 7.60
C GLY A 250 -17.18 -10.65 7.36
N LEU A 251 -17.08 -9.34 7.13
CA LEU A 251 -15.79 -8.65 6.99
C LEU A 251 -15.02 -8.65 8.32
N LYS A 252 -13.69 -8.77 8.24
CA LYS A 252 -12.81 -8.53 9.39
C LYS A 252 -12.64 -7.03 9.62
N VAL A 253 -12.17 -6.67 10.81
CA VAL A 253 -11.98 -5.27 11.23
C VAL A 253 -10.60 -5.09 11.83
N THR A 254 -9.91 -4.06 11.38
CA THR A 254 -8.71 -3.50 12.01
C THR A 254 -8.99 -2.02 12.35
N ILE A 255 -8.35 -1.51 13.39
CA ILE A 255 -8.53 -0.13 13.85
C ILE A 255 -7.16 0.40 14.26
N HIS A 256 -6.75 1.54 13.70
CA HIS A 256 -5.63 2.30 14.25
C HIS A 256 -6.01 2.82 15.64
N CYS A 257 -5.25 2.46 16.66
CA CYS A 257 -5.55 2.74 18.07
C CYS A 257 -4.28 3.10 18.84
N GLY A 258 -4.37 4.09 19.74
CA GLY A 258 -3.25 4.50 20.58
C GLY A 258 -2.09 5.18 19.85
N GLU A 259 -2.37 5.87 18.73
CA GLU A 259 -1.35 6.55 17.91
C GLU A 259 -0.86 7.89 18.52
N ILE A 260 -1.61 8.42 19.49
CA ILE A 260 -1.26 9.62 20.25
C ILE A 260 -1.17 9.28 21.74
N PRO A 261 -0.28 9.95 22.50
CA PRO A 261 -0.11 9.75 23.95
C PRO A 261 -1.36 10.05 24.78
#